data_AF-A0A497AB90-F1
#
_entry.id   AF-A0A497AB90-F1
#
_cell.length_a   1.000
_cell.length_b   1.000
_cell.length_c   1.000
_cell.angle_alpha   90.00
_cell.angle_beta   90.00
_cell.angle_gamma   90.00
#
_symmetry.space_group_name_H-M   'P 1'
#
loop_
_entity.id
_entity.type
_entity.pdbx_description
1 polymer ?
#
loop_
_entity_poly.entity_id
_entity_poly.type
_entity_poly.pdbx_seq_one_letter_code
_entity_poly.pdbx_strand_id
1 'polypeptide(L)'
;MGDRLDCLFQEWHRLGGAVLLAEEDHAGPVRCPEEVIAESTAYCRESGRLTWVVLDWLIHHIEQVDEQKLLQETRKRGDLSVLGVLCDAARSRKRHPKFERIIAACKPHDKVEPFFHRVARSPLASRLARERALDVFRRWNYLCSELRYL
;
A
#
# COMPACT_ATOMS: atom_id res chain seq x y z
N MET A 1 -15.03 -3.39 10.34
CA MET A 1 -13.73 -3.12 9.68
C MET A 1 -13.14 -4.39 9.08
N GLY A 2 -13.27 -5.56 9.74
CA GLY A 2 -12.92 -6.87 9.16
C GLY A 2 -13.59 -7.10 7.79
N ASP A 3 -14.89 -6.85 7.70
CA ASP A 3 -15.68 -7.09 6.50
C ASP A 3 -15.11 -6.40 5.24
N ARG A 4 -14.60 -5.17 5.37
CA ARG A 4 -14.08 -4.44 4.20
C ARG A 4 -12.68 -4.90 3.80
N LEU A 5 -11.83 -5.21 4.78
CA LEU A 5 -10.52 -5.81 4.52
C LEU A 5 -10.67 -7.17 3.83
N ASP A 6 -11.65 -7.97 4.26
CA ASP A 6 -11.96 -9.25 3.64
C ASP A 6 -12.44 -9.08 2.19
N CYS A 7 -13.32 -8.11 1.92
CA CYS A 7 -13.67 -7.74 0.54
C CYS A 7 -12.44 -7.35 -0.30
N LEU A 8 -11.54 -6.52 0.23
CA LEU A 8 -10.34 -6.12 -0.50
C LEU A 8 -9.44 -7.33 -0.81
N PHE A 9 -9.32 -8.29 0.12
CA PHE A 9 -8.59 -9.52 -0.14
C PHE A 9 -9.24 -10.38 -1.24
N GLN A 10 -10.57 -10.46 -1.29
CA GLN A 10 -11.29 -11.11 -2.40
C GLN A 10 -10.99 -10.42 -3.73
N GLU A 11 -11.03 -9.09 -3.77
CA GLU A 11 -10.74 -8.33 -4.98
C GLU A 11 -9.30 -8.48 -5.43
N TRP A 12 -8.35 -8.47 -4.49
CA TRP A 12 -6.94 -8.73 -4.78
C TRP A 12 -6.71 -10.13 -5.33
N HIS A 13 -7.38 -11.15 -4.78
CA HIS A 13 -7.32 -12.51 -5.32
C HIS A 13 -7.79 -12.55 -6.79
N ARG A 14 -8.93 -11.90 -7.10
CA ARG A 14 -9.46 -11.81 -8.47
C ARG A 14 -8.55 -11.03 -9.42
N LEU A 15 -7.77 -10.08 -8.91
CA LEU A 15 -6.74 -9.36 -9.67
C LEU A 15 -5.41 -10.13 -9.80
N GLY A 16 -5.33 -11.37 -9.30
CA GLY A 16 -4.11 -12.20 -9.35
C GLY A 16 -3.08 -11.85 -8.29
N GLY A 17 -3.46 -11.14 -7.22
CA GLY A 17 -2.62 -10.89 -6.07
C GLY A 17 -2.39 -12.15 -5.23
N ALA A 18 -1.22 -12.25 -4.60
CA ALA A 18 -0.84 -13.39 -3.75
C ALA A 18 -1.61 -13.38 -2.41
N VAL A 19 -2.88 -13.80 -2.45
CA VAL A 19 -3.81 -13.80 -1.31
C VAL A 19 -4.34 -15.21 -1.06
N LEU A 20 -4.15 -15.72 0.16
CA LEU A 20 -4.83 -16.95 0.61
C LEU A 20 -6.19 -16.63 1.23
N LEU A 21 -7.27 -17.12 0.63
CA LEU A 21 -8.63 -16.97 1.12
C LEU A 21 -9.10 -18.26 1.77
N ALA A 22 -9.93 -18.15 2.81
CA ALA A 22 -10.58 -19.31 3.42
C ALA A 22 -11.72 -19.84 2.52
N GLU A 23 -12.47 -18.91 1.94
CA GLU A 23 -13.55 -19.16 0.98
C GLU A 23 -13.48 -18.12 -0.12
N GLU A 24 -13.75 -18.52 -1.36
CA GLU A 24 -13.82 -17.62 -2.49
C GLU A 24 -15.26 -17.15 -2.68
N ASP A 25 -15.45 -15.83 -2.69
CA ASP A 25 -16.70 -15.24 -3.15
C ASP A 25 -16.53 -14.84 -4.61
N HIS A 26 -17.48 -15.22 -5.47
CA HIS A 26 -17.52 -14.83 -6.88
C HIS A 26 -18.61 -13.78 -7.19
N ALA A 27 -19.35 -13.32 -6.19
CA ALA A 27 -20.38 -12.32 -6.38
C ALA A 27 -19.78 -10.93 -6.65
N GLY A 28 -20.39 -10.21 -7.60
CA GLY A 28 -20.13 -8.80 -7.86
C GLY A 28 -19.07 -8.49 -8.93
N PRO A 29 -19.14 -7.30 -9.53
CA PRO A 29 -18.22 -6.88 -10.59
C PRO A 29 -16.79 -6.73 -10.06
N VAL A 30 -15.81 -7.18 -10.85
CA VAL A 30 -14.39 -6.93 -10.55
C VAL A 30 -14.10 -5.45 -10.83
N ARG A 31 -13.79 -4.70 -9.78
CA ARG A 31 -13.30 -3.33 -9.92
C ARG A 31 -11.94 -3.32 -10.62
N CYS A 32 -11.65 -2.24 -11.32
CA CYS A 32 -10.35 -2.12 -11.97
C CYS A 32 -9.23 -1.95 -10.93
N PRO A 33 -7.98 -2.32 -11.28
CA PRO A 33 -6.87 -2.29 -10.34
C PRO A 33 -6.67 -0.94 -9.67
N GLU A 34 -6.87 0.17 -10.38
CA GLU A 34 -6.67 1.52 -9.85
C GLU A 34 -7.60 1.81 -8.67
N GLU A 35 -8.84 1.33 -8.72
CA GLU A 35 -9.82 1.54 -7.66
C GLU A 35 -9.49 0.69 -6.42
N VAL A 36 -9.04 -0.56 -6.65
CA VAL A 36 -8.68 -1.49 -5.58
C VAL A 36 -7.39 -1.04 -4.89
N ILE A 37 -6.38 -0.60 -5.66
CA ILE A 37 -5.14 -0.01 -5.13
C ILE A 37 -5.46 1.24 -4.32
N ALA A 38 -6.22 2.17 -4.91
CA ALA A 38 -6.60 3.43 -4.26
C ALA A 38 -7.26 3.19 -2.91
N GLU A 39 -8.28 2.34 -2.85
CA GLU A 39 -8.93 2.05 -1.59
C GLU A 39 -8.02 1.29 -0.62
N SER A 40 -7.22 0.35 -1.10
CA SER A 40 -6.29 -0.41 -0.25
C SER A 40 -5.33 0.51 0.49
N THR A 41 -4.91 1.62 -0.10
CA THR A 41 -4.04 2.60 0.56
C THR A 41 -4.62 3.18 1.85
N ALA A 42 -5.96 3.26 1.98
CA ALA A 42 -6.62 3.67 3.22
C ALA A 42 -6.47 2.63 4.35
N TYR A 43 -6.23 1.36 4.01
CA TYR A 43 -6.20 0.25 4.96
C TYR A 43 -4.80 -0.39 5.13
N CYS A 44 -3.83 -0.08 4.27
CA CYS A 44 -2.47 -0.64 4.35
C CYS A 44 -1.82 -0.41 5.73
N ARG A 45 -2.05 0.74 6.35
CA ARG A 45 -1.53 1.07 7.69
C ARG A 45 -2.14 0.21 8.81
N GLU A 46 -3.24 -0.46 8.55
CA GLU A 46 -3.92 -1.37 9.48
C GLU A 46 -3.51 -2.82 9.24
N SER A 47 -3.22 -3.19 7.99
CA SER A 47 -2.91 -4.54 7.56
C SER A 47 -1.57 -4.62 6.83
N GLY A 48 -0.58 -5.18 7.52
CA GLY A 48 0.73 -5.50 6.91
C GLY A 48 0.61 -6.49 5.76
N ARG A 49 -0.35 -7.42 5.84
CA ARG A 49 -0.64 -8.38 4.76
C ARG A 49 -1.17 -7.65 3.51
N LEU A 50 -2.13 -6.73 3.68
CA LEU A 50 -2.65 -5.95 2.55
C LEU A 50 -1.54 -5.10 1.92
N THR A 51 -0.73 -4.43 2.74
CA THR A 51 0.44 -3.66 2.26
C THR A 51 1.35 -4.50 1.37
N TRP A 52 1.64 -5.73 1.77
CA TRP A 52 2.48 -6.64 1.00
C TRP A 52 1.84 -7.09 -0.31
N VAL A 53 0.55 -7.44 -0.29
CA VAL A 53 -0.21 -7.82 -1.49
C VAL A 53 -0.19 -6.69 -2.53
N VAL A 54 -0.47 -5.46 -2.11
CA VAL A 54 -0.47 -4.30 -3.03
C VAL A 54 0.93 -4.03 -3.56
N LEU A 55 1.96 -4.09 -2.70
CA LEU A 55 3.34 -3.86 -3.08
C LEU A 55 3.82 -4.89 -4.12
N ASP A 56 3.61 -6.17 -3.85
CA ASP A 56 3.98 -7.27 -4.74
C ASP A 56 3.25 -7.16 -6.08
N TRP A 57 1.95 -6.89 -6.05
CA TRP A 57 1.17 -6.74 -7.27
C TRP A 57 1.65 -5.56 -8.11
N LEU A 58 1.94 -4.40 -7.49
CA LEU A 58 2.49 -3.24 -8.17
C LEU A 58 3.84 -3.54 -8.84
N ILE A 59 4.74 -4.26 -8.15
CA ILE A 59 6.04 -4.67 -8.72
C ILE A 59 5.84 -5.45 -10.02
N HIS A 60 4.86 -6.36 -10.06
CA HIS A 60 4.65 -7.22 -11.24
C HIS A 60 3.81 -6.55 -12.33
N HIS A 61 2.86 -5.66 -11.99
CA HIS A 61 1.81 -5.21 -12.91
C HIS A 61 1.79 -3.71 -13.20
N ILE A 62 2.77 -2.93 -12.72
CA ILE A 62 2.81 -1.46 -12.93
C ILE A 62 2.62 -1.02 -14.40
N GLU A 63 3.04 -1.84 -15.37
CA GLU A 63 2.88 -1.56 -16.80
C GLU A 63 1.41 -1.44 -17.22
N GLN A 64 0.51 -2.17 -16.54
CA GLN A 64 -0.93 -2.21 -16.84
C GLN A 64 -1.72 -1.10 -16.12
N VAL A 65 -1.11 -0.45 -15.13
CA VAL A 65 -1.77 0.57 -14.31
C VAL A 65 -1.92 1.89 -15.08
N ASP A 66 -3.14 2.44 -15.09
CA ASP A 66 -3.40 3.81 -15.52
C ASP A 66 -3.04 4.80 -14.39
N GLU A 67 -1.96 5.56 -14.61
CA GLU A 67 -1.43 6.51 -13.63
C GLU A 67 -2.41 7.62 -13.28
N GLN A 68 -3.14 8.15 -14.26
CA GLN A 68 -4.06 9.26 -14.04
C GLN A 68 -5.26 8.79 -13.25
N LYS A 69 -5.84 7.64 -13.63
CA LYS A 69 -6.96 7.03 -12.93
C LYS A 69 -6.58 6.64 -11.50
N LEU A 70 -5.42 6.03 -11.29
CA LEU A 70 -4.93 5.68 -9.95
C LEU A 70 -4.79 6.91 -9.04
N LEU A 71 -4.22 8.00 -9.56
CA LEU A 71 -4.07 9.23 -8.79
C LEU A 71 -5.42 9.90 -8.50
N GLN A 72 -6.35 9.88 -9.46
CA GLN A 72 -7.71 10.39 -9.24
C GLN A 72 -8.46 9.59 -8.19
N GLU A 73 -8.41 8.26 -8.26
CA GLU A 73 -9.11 7.40 -7.32
C GLU A 73 -8.49 7.45 -5.93
N THR A 74 -7.16 7.49 -5.82
CA THR A 74 -6.49 7.64 -4.52
C THR A 74 -6.85 8.97 -3.85
N ARG A 75 -7.02 10.07 -4.61
CA ARG A 75 -7.51 11.34 -4.04
C ARG A 75 -8.93 11.27 -3.51
N LYS A 76 -9.79 10.44 -4.11
CA LYS A 76 -11.21 10.34 -3.71
C LYS A 76 -11.42 9.42 -2.50
N ARG A 77 -10.69 8.30 -2.44
CA ARG A 77 -10.99 7.20 -1.50
C ARG A 77 -9.76 6.54 -0.86
N GLY A 78 -8.58 7.08 -1.11
CA GLY A 78 -7.31 6.52 -0.63
C GLY A 78 -6.47 7.52 0.14
N ASP A 79 -5.19 7.18 0.30
CA ASP A 79 -4.16 7.99 0.93
C ASP A 79 -2.96 8.11 -0.03
N LEU A 80 -2.73 9.32 -0.54
CA LEU A 80 -1.62 9.61 -1.44
C LEU A 80 -0.24 9.42 -0.80
N SER A 81 -0.11 9.63 0.51
CA SER A 81 1.16 9.42 1.20
C SER A 81 1.50 7.95 1.31
N VAL A 82 0.49 7.11 1.53
CA VAL A 82 0.63 5.64 1.51
C VAL A 82 0.89 5.13 0.09
N LEU A 83 0.19 5.64 -0.93
CA LEU A 83 0.49 5.31 -2.32
C LEU A 83 1.94 5.63 -2.67
N GLY A 84 2.42 6.80 -2.24
CA GLY A 84 3.80 7.22 -2.40
C GLY A 84 4.80 6.22 -1.82
N VAL A 85 4.57 5.78 -0.57
CA VAL A 85 5.39 4.72 0.08
C VAL A 85 5.40 3.45 -0.75
N LEU A 86 4.23 2.96 -1.18
CA LEU A 86 4.11 1.71 -1.94
C LEU A 86 4.85 1.79 -3.27
N CYS A 87 4.68 2.87 -4.02
CA CYS A 87 5.37 3.08 -5.29
C CYS A 87 6.88 3.27 -5.12
N ASP A 88 7.32 3.99 -4.09
CA ASP A 88 8.74 4.21 -3.81
C ASP A 88 9.43 2.90 -3.36
N ALA A 89 8.74 2.09 -2.55
CA ALA A 89 9.19 0.74 -2.19
C ALA A 89 9.23 -0.17 -3.43
N ALA A 90 8.17 -0.19 -4.25
CA ALA A 90 8.10 -1.02 -5.45
C ALA A 90 9.21 -0.65 -6.47
N ARG A 91 9.46 0.65 -6.64
CA ARG A 91 10.52 1.18 -7.50
C ARG A 91 11.90 0.64 -7.13
N SER A 92 12.17 0.45 -5.83
CA SER A 92 13.46 -0.10 -5.38
C SER A 92 13.71 -1.53 -5.88
N ARG A 93 12.64 -2.25 -6.25
CA ARG A 93 12.66 -3.63 -6.77
C ARG A 93 12.56 -3.70 -8.28
N LYS A 94 11.63 -2.94 -8.87
CA LYS A 94 11.46 -2.83 -10.32
C LYS A 94 11.49 -1.36 -10.70
N ARG A 95 12.56 -0.95 -11.41
CA ARG A 95 12.61 0.39 -11.98
C ARG A 95 11.58 0.50 -13.10
N HIS A 96 10.68 1.47 -12.99
CA HIS A 96 9.72 1.77 -14.05
C HIS A 96 9.34 3.26 -14.03
N PRO A 97 9.30 3.96 -15.18
CA PRO A 97 9.00 5.40 -15.22
C PRO A 97 7.62 5.79 -14.67
N LYS A 98 6.64 4.86 -14.64
CA LYS A 98 5.34 5.12 -14.01
C LYS A 98 5.46 5.33 -12.50
N PHE A 99 6.36 4.61 -11.83
CA PHE A 99 6.56 4.83 -10.39
C PHE A 99 7.05 6.24 -10.12
N GLU A 100 8.02 6.75 -10.88
CA GLU A 100 8.52 8.12 -10.74
C GLU A 100 7.40 9.16 -10.90
N ARG A 101 6.57 8.99 -11.94
CA ARG A 101 5.45 9.89 -12.24
C ARG A 101 4.36 9.86 -11.16
N ILE A 102 4.02 8.67 -10.65
CA ILE A 102 3.06 8.53 -9.54
C ILE A 102 3.64 9.15 -8.26
N ILE A 103 4.89 8.84 -7.92
CA ILE A 103 5.59 9.38 -6.75
C ILE A 103 5.62 10.90 -6.78
N ALA A 104 5.95 11.50 -7.94
CA ALA A 104 5.99 12.95 -8.10
C ALA A 104 4.62 13.64 -7.88
N ALA A 105 3.52 12.91 -8.05
CA ALA A 105 2.16 13.41 -7.82
C ALA A 105 1.63 13.14 -6.40
N CYS A 106 2.38 12.37 -5.59
CA CYS A 106 2.05 12.07 -4.20
C CYS A 106 2.73 13.09 -3.26
N LYS A 107 2.28 13.14 -2.00
CA LYS A 107 2.86 13.99 -0.97
C LYS A 107 3.18 13.19 0.30
N PRO A 108 4.29 13.48 1.00
CA PRO A 108 4.56 12.91 2.32
C PRO A 108 3.42 13.13 3.31
N HIS A 109 3.33 12.28 4.33
CA HIS A 109 2.35 12.45 5.40
C HIS A 109 2.64 13.73 6.19
N ASP A 110 1.61 14.38 6.75
CA ASP A 110 1.77 15.69 7.39
C ASP A 110 2.57 15.63 8.71
N LYS A 111 2.70 14.45 9.31
CA LYS A 111 3.40 14.22 10.58
C LYS A 111 4.30 12.99 10.49
N VAL A 112 5.41 13.03 11.21
CA VAL A 112 6.26 11.85 11.37
C VAL A 112 5.64 10.88 12.38
N GLU A 113 5.21 9.71 11.91
CA GLU A 113 4.59 8.70 12.77
C GLU A 113 4.85 7.25 12.32
N PRO A 114 4.62 6.24 13.19
CA PRO A 114 4.69 4.85 12.76
C PRO A 114 3.73 4.56 11.59
N PHE A 115 4.25 3.86 10.57
CA PHE A 115 3.45 3.51 9.40
C PHE A 115 2.24 2.64 9.81
N PHE A 116 2.49 1.56 10.55
CA PHE A 116 1.44 0.69 11.03
C PHE A 116 0.82 1.20 12.33
N HIS A 117 -0.51 1.35 12.37
CA HIS A 117 -1.22 1.84 13.55
C HIS A 117 -0.98 0.97 14.80
N ARG A 118 -0.82 -0.35 14.63
CA ARG A 118 -0.49 -1.26 15.75
C ARG A 118 0.86 -0.97 16.39
N VAL A 119 1.84 -0.45 15.63
CA VAL A 119 3.17 -0.09 16.14
C VAL A 119 3.08 1.17 16.99
N ALA A 120 2.26 2.14 16.58
CA ALA A 120 2.01 3.36 17.35
C ALA A 120 1.42 3.11 18.75
N ARG A 121 0.71 1.98 18.94
CA ARG A 121 0.14 1.58 20.24
C ARG A 121 1.16 0.97 21.21
N SER A 122 2.37 0.65 20.75
CA SER A 122 3.43 0.07 21.58
C SER A 122 4.62 1.02 21.69
N PRO A 123 4.93 1.56 22.89
CA PRO A 123 6.08 2.44 23.09
C PRO A 123 7.40 1.80 22.67
N LEU A 124 7.59 0.51 22.99
CA LEU A 124 8.78 -0.24 22.60
C LEU A 124 8.89 -0.38 21.08
N ALA A 125 7.80 -0.79 20.41
CA ALA A 125 7.80 -0.96 18.97
C ALA A 125 7.99 0.39 18.24
N SER A 126 7.41 1.47 18.76
CA SER A 126 7.60 2.82 18.24
C SER A 126 9.04 3.31 18.37
N ARG A 127 9.71 3.02 19.50
CA ARG A 127 11.13 3.33 19.68
C ARG A 127 11.99 2.58 18.66
N LEU A 128 11.77 1.27 18.51
CA LEU A 128 12.49 0.45 17.53
C LEU A 128 12.25 0.92 16.09
N ALA A 129 11.01 1.25 15.74
CA ALA A 129 10.65 1.77 14.42
C ALA A 129 11.34 3.11 14.13
N ARG A 130 11.53 3.96 15.14
CA ARG A 130 12.25 5.24 15.00
C ARG A 130 13.75 5.04 14.76
N GLU A 131 14.38 4.20 15.57
CA GLU A 131 15.82 3.93 15.50
C GLU A 131 16.22 3.25 14.17
N ARG A 132 15.35 2.37 13.65
CA ARG A 132 15.63 1.52 12.50
C ARG A 132 14.76 1.82 11.27
N ALA A 133 14.15 3.01 11.20
CA ALA A 133 13.28 3.36 10.08
C ALA A 133 14.03 3.25 8.74
N LEU A 134 13.45 2.51 7.79
CA LEU A 134 13.99 2.43 6.43
C LEU A 134 13.82 3.77 5.71
N ASP A 135 14.78 4.12 4.86
CA ASP A 135 14.81 5.42 4.18
C ASP A 135 13.59 5.68 3.31
N VAL A 136 13.02 4.63 2.71
CA VAL A 136 11.77 4.74 1.95
C VAL A 136 10.67 5.33 2.83
N PHE A 137 10.43 4.80 4.04
CA PHE A 137 9.37 5.32 4.91
C PHE A 137 9.72 6.72 5.43
N ARG A 138 10.99 6.99 5.75
CA ARG A 138 11.42 8.32 6.22
C ARG A 138 11.08 9.43 5.22
N ARG A 139 11.29 9.20 3.91
CA ARG A 139 10.95 10.17 2.86
C ARG A 139 9.47 10.56 2.85
N TRP A 140 8.59 9.68 3.34
CA TRP A 140 7.15 9.88 3.39
C TRP A 140 6.64 10.25 4.78
N ASN A 141 7.52 10.65 5.70
CA ASN A 141 7.21 10.93 7.12
C ASN A 141 6.62 9.72 7.87
N TYR A 142 7.04 8.52 7.50
CA TYR A 142 6.68 7.30 8.22
C TYR A 142 7.88 6.65 8.90
N LEU A 143 7.60 5.98 10.02
CA LEU A 143 8.55 5.17 10.76
C LEU A 143 8.15 3.70 10.60
N CYS A 144 8.99 2.93 9.91
CA CYS A 144 8.84 1.49 9.80
C CYS A 144 10.22 0.85 9.66
N SER A 145 10.53 -0.10 10.54
CA SER A 145 11.79 -0.84 10.53
C SER A 145 11.72 -2.15 9.74
N GLU A 146 10.52 -2.58 9.36
CA GLU A 146 10.30 -3.83 8.65
C GLU A 146 9.38 -3.61 7.46
N LEU A 147 9.95 -3.78 6.26
CA LEU A 147 9.24 -4.51 5.22
C LEU A 147 9.63 -5.96 5.45
N ARG A 148 8.81 -6.74 6.17
CA ARG A 148 9.07 -8.19 6.24
C ARG A 148 9.12 -8.69 4.81
N TYR A 149 10.26 -9.28 4.43
CA TYR A 149 10.56 -9.75 3.08
C TYR A 149 10.67 -8.64 2.03
N LEU A 150 11.61 -7.71 2.24
CA LEU A 150 12.46 -7.27 1.15
C LEU A 150 13.54 -8.36 0.96
#